data_AF-A0A0U2ZX69-F1
#
_entry.id   AF-A0A0U2ZX69-F1
#
_cell.length_a   1.000
_cell.length_b   1.000
_cell.length_c   1.000
_cell.angle_alpha   90.00
_cell.angle_beta   90.00
_cell.angle_gamma   90.00
#
_symmetry.space_group_name_H-M   'P 1'
#
loop_
_entity.id
_entity.type
_entity.pdbx_description
1 polymer ?
#
loop_
_entity_poly.entity_id
_entity_poly.type
_entity_poly.pdbx_seq_one_letter_code
_entity_poly.pdbx_strand_id
1 'polypeptide(L)'
;ILFADAEHVALAGSPPGATTFADEMAYGTSLVSDFSDTNLTHIDRAKNAGVKIIQYHGTHDPLIMFRKDPAYYREVATYFGGGVADYAGLQTWFRFYLEPGNGHVASPYLPDMIAWVENGVAPDRLTRTTNGLRLACPYPQYAQYTGPAGGSTTDPANFTCGGNLESNVTALC
;
A
#
# COMPACT_ATOMS: atom_id res chain seq x y z
N ILE A 1 -8.80 -15.51 -27.59
CA ILE A 1 -7.60 -15.47 -26.73
C ILE A 1 -7.89 -16.38 -25.55
N LEU A 2 -7.08 -17.41 -25.33
CA LEU A 2 -7.28 -18.37 -24.24
C LEU A 2 -6.41 -17.89 -23.07
N PHE A 3 -7.06 -17.37 -22.02
CA PHE A 3 -6.37 -16.87 -20.84
C PHE A 3 -6.03 -18.06 -19.94
N ALA A 4 -4.74 -18.36 -19.83
CA ALA A 4 -4.20 -19.39 -18.96
C ALA A 4 -2.97 -18.80 -18.26
N ASP A 5 -2.69 -19.23 -17.04
CA ASP A 5 -1.39 -18.94 -16.44
C ASP A 5 -0.27 -19.68 -17.19
N ALA A 6 0.98 -19.29 -16.96
CA ALA A 6 2.12 -19.85 -17.67
C ALA A 6 2.22 -21.39 -17.53
N GLU A 7 1.78 -21.93 -16.38
CA GLU A 7 1.81 -23.36 -16.11
C GLU A 7 0.77 -24.11 -16.96
N HIS A 8 -0.44 -23.57 -17.07
CA HIS A 8 -1.50 -24.11 -17.92
C HIS A 8 -1.19 -23.96 -19.41
N VAL A 9 -0.57 -22.85 -19.83
CA VAL A 9 -0.09 -22.67 -21.22
C VAL A 9 0.96 -23.73 -21.55
N ALA A 10 1.90 -23.99 -20.63
CA ALA A 10 2.93 -25.01 -20.80
C ALA A 10 2.35 -26.43 -20.82
N LEU A 11 1.43 -26.74 -19.91
CA LEU A 11 0.73 -28.04 -19.87
C LEU A 11 -0.10 -28.32 -21.14
N ALA A 12 -0.62 -27.27 -21.78
CA ALA A 12 -1.34 -27.37 -23.05
C ALA A 12 -0.41 -27.52 -24.28
N GLY A 13 0.92 -27.61 -24.09
CA GLY A 13 1.88 -27.73 -25.17
C GLY A 13 2.14 -26.43 -25.93
N SER A 14 1.98 -25.27 -25.28
CA SER A 14 2.24 -23.94 -25.83
C SER A 14 1.58 -23.71 -27.20
N PRO A 15 0.24 -23.80 -27.30
CA PRO A 15 -0.45 -23.71 -28.58
C PRO A 15 -0.19 -22.36 -29.26
N PRO A 16 -0.15 -22.31 -30.61
CA PRO A 16 0.08 -21.07 -31.34
C PRO A 16 -0.93 -19.99 -30.95
N GLY A 17 -0.45 -18.83 -30.51
CA GLY A 17 -1.30 -17.72 -30.07
C GLY A 17 -1.80 -17.79 -28.63
N ALA A 18 -1.29 -18.72 -27.81
CA ALA A 18 -1.45 -18.63 -26.36
C ALA A 18 -0.74 -17.38 -25.83
N THR A 19 -1.43 -16.64 -24.96
CA THR A 19 -0.89 -15.50 -24.22
C THR A 19 -1.19 -15.75 -22.75
N THR A 20 -0.30 -15.34 -21.86
CA THR A 20 -0.61 -15.40 -20.43
C THR A 20 -1.47 -14.19 -20.06
N PHE A 21 -2.18 -14.30 -18.94
CA PHE A 21 -2.84 -13.12 -18.38
C PHE A 21 -1.84 -11.98 -18.10
N ALA A 22 -0.61 -12.31 -17.67
CA ALA A 22 0.42 -11.32 -17.42
C ALA A 22 0.87 -10.59 -18.70
N ASP A 23 1.06 -11.33 -19.80
CA ASP A 23 1.48 -10.75 -21.09
C ASP A 23 0.38 -9.85 -21.67
N GLU A 24 -0.89 -10.29 -21.62
CA GLU A 24 -2.01 -9.44 -22.06
C GLU A 24 -2.14 -8.19 -21.20
N MET A 25 -1.98 -8.31 -19.87
CA MET A 25 -2.01 -7.16 -18.98
C MET A 25 -0.84 -6.20 -19.24
N ALA A 26 0.35 -6.71 -19.54
CA ALA A 26 1.51 -5.89 -19.91
C ALA A 26 1.27 -5.16 -21.25
N TYR A 27 0.71 -5.87 -22.23
CA TYR A 27 0.34 -5.28 -23.52
C TYR A 27 -0.73 -4.19 -23.36
N GLY A 28 -1.81 -4.48 -22.63
CA GLY A 28 -2.84 -3.51 -22.28
C GLY A 28 -2.26 -2.28 -21.57
N THR A 29 -1.43 -2.50 -20.55
CA THR A 29 -0.72 -1.42 -19.85
C THR A 29 0.07 -0.56 -20.85
N SER A 30 0.83 -1.15 -21.76
CA SER A 30 1.62 -0.38 -22.74
C SER A 30 0.80 0.46 -23.73
N LEU A 31 -0.48 0.13 -23.93
CA LEU A 31 -1.36 0.84 -24.85
C LEU A 31 -2.23 1.90 -24.19
N VAL A 32 -2.76 1.61 -23.00
CA VAL A 32 -3.80 2.45 -22.39
C VAL A 32 -3.39 3.10 -21.06
N SER A 33 -2.29 2.66 -20.42
CA SER A 33 -1.94 3.16 -19.08
C SER A 33 -1.70 4.66 -19.04
N ASP A 34 -1.12 5.25 -20.10
CA ASP A 34 -0.93 6.71 -20.20
C ASP A 34 -2.24 7.51 -20.12
N PHE A 35 -3.38 6.87 -20.41
CA PHE A 35 -4.71 7.50 -20.38
C PHE A 35 -5.56 7.09 -19.17
N SER A 36 -5.44 5.85 -18.71
CA SER A 36 -6.31 5.28 -17.67
C SER A 36 -5.65 5.11 -16.31
N ASP A 37 -4.33 4.92 -16.29
CA ASP A 37 -3.64 4.51 -15.07
C ASP A 37 -3.11 5.72 -14.32
N THR A 38 -3.26 5.68 -13.00
CA THR A 38 -2.75 6.69 -12.07
C THR A 38 -1.59 6.13 -11.26
N ASN A 39 -0.61 5.52 -11.93
CA ASN A 39 0.53 4.82 -11.32
C ASN A 39 1.88 5.52 -11.61
N LEU A 40 1.88 6.80 -12.02
CA LEU A 40 3.11 7.55 -12.21
C LEU A 40 3.91 7.61 -10.90
N THR A 41 5.17 7.18 -10.95
CA THR A 41 6.09 7.17 -9.80
C THR A 41 6.93 8.45 -9.71
N HIS A 42 7.12 9.13 -10.85
CA HIS A 42 7.92 10.35 -10.98
C HIS A 42 7.07 11.60 -10.61
N ILE A 43 6.74 11.71 -9.33
CA ILE A 43 5.88 12.78 -8.79
C ILE A 43 6.69 13.95 -8.20
N ASP A 44 7.82 14.29 -8.83
CA ASP A 44 8.75 15.36 -8.39
C ASP A 44 8.05 16.70 -8.21
N ARG A 45 7.08 17.00 -9.06
CA ARG A 45 6.31 18.24 -8.97
C ARG A 45 5.57 18.34 -7.63
N ALA A 46 5.02 17.23 -7.12
CA ALA A 46 4.37 17.19 -5.81
C ALA A 46 5.38 17.35 -4.68
N LYS A 47 6.50 16.61 -4.74
CA LYS A 47 7.58 16.71 -3.74
C LYS A 47 8.14 18.14 -3.66
N ASN A 48 8.49 18.73 -4.80
CA ASN A 48 9.08 20.07 -4.89
C ASN A 48 8.10 21.18 -4.51
N ALA A 49 6.79 20.95 -4.65
CA ALA A 49 5.76 21.86 -4.16
C ALA A 49 5.49 21.72 -2.65
N GLY A 50 6.17 20.82 -1.95
CA GLY A 50 6.00 20.60 -0.51
C GLY A 50 4.70 19.89 -0.13
N VAL A 51 4.07 19.18 -1.07
CA VAL A 51 2.82 18.43 -0.85
C VAL A 51 3.01 17.37 0.24
N LYS A 52 1.98 17.17 1.07
CA LYS A 52 1.87 16.04 2.00
C LYS A 52 0.85 15.03 1.48
N ILE A 53 1.22 13.75 1.47
CA ILE A 53 0.37 12.66 0.97
C ILE A 53 0.20 11.63 2.10
N ILE A 54 -1.06 11.34 2.43
CA ILE A 54 -1.47 10.20 3.25
C ILE A 54 -2.22 9.25 2.31
N GLN A 55 -1.59 8.14 1.96
CA GLN A 55 -2.25 7.03 1.27
C GLN A 55 -2.61 5.96 2.30
N TYR A 56 -3.80 5.37 2.17
CA TYR A 56 -4.22 4.28 3.03
C TYR A 56 -5.06 3.28 2.25
N HIS A 57 -5.02 2.02 2.65
CA HIS A 57 -5.82 0.96 2.03
C HIS A 57 -6.20 -0.12 3.05
N GLY A 58 -7.48 -0.52 3.05
CA GLY A 58 -7.97 -1.64 3.84
C GLY A 58 -7.47 -2.99 3.32
N THR A 59 -6.90 -3.83 4.19
CA THR A 59 -6.38 -5.14 3.75
C THR A 59 -7.47 -6.18 3.44
N HIS A 60 -8.73 -5.88 3.73
CA HIS A 60 -9.91 -6.69 3.43
C HIS A 60 -10.86 -5.98 2.45
N ASP A 61 -10.37 -5.05 1.63
CA ASP A 61 -11.17 -4.41 0.60
C ASP A 61 -11.61 -5.42 -0.48
N PRO A 62 -12.93 -5.69 -0.63
CA PRO A 62 -13.43 -6.67 -1.58
C PRO A 62 -13.61 -6.10 -3.00
N LEU A 63 -13.47 -4.78 -3.18
CA LEU A 63 -13.70 -4.08 -4.44
C LEU A 63 -12.38 -3.74 -5.14
N ILE A 64 -11.40 -3.27 -4.38
CA ILE A 64 -10.08 -2.86 -4.88
C ILE A 64 -9.02 -3.65 -4.12
N MET A 65 -8.21 -4.42 -4.84
CA MET A 65 -7.20 -5.25 -4.17
C MET A 65 -6.03 -4.41 -3.68
N PHE A 66 -5.82 -4.40 -2.36
CA PHE A 66 -4.77 -3.60 -1.71
C PHE A 66 -3.35 -3.92 -2.16
N ARG A 67 -3.08 -5.11 -2.72
CA ARG A 67 -1.71 -5.60 -3.00
C ARG A 67 -0.92 -4.72 -3.99
N LYS A 68 -1.60 -3.93 -4.83
CA LYS A 68 -0.93 -2.99 -5.75
C LYS A 68 -0.34 -1.78 -5.01
N ASP A 69 -0.92 -1.38 -3.90
CA ASP A 69 -0.52 -0.16 -3.17
C ASP A 69 0.87 -0.27 -2.53
N PRO A 70 1.24 -1.36 -1.82
CA PRO A 70 2.60 -1.55 -1.35
C PRO A 70 3.63 -1.57 -2.48
N ALA A 71 3.28 -2.15 -3.64
CA ALA A 71 4.17 -2.16 -4.81
C ALA A 71 4.39 -0.75 -5.36
N TYR A 72 3.31 0.02 -5.56
CA TYR A 72 3.39 1.41 -6.00
C TYR A 72 4.22 2.26 -5.02
N TYR A 73 3.94 2.14 -3.72
CA TYR A 73 4.67 2.90 -2.71
C TYR A 73 6.17 2.55 -2.69
N ARG A 74 6.53 1.27 -2.87
CA ARG A 74 7.92 0.82 -3.04
C ARG A 74 8.56 1.39 -4.30
N GLU A 75 7.86 1.41 -5.42
CA GLU A 75 8.37 1.97 -6.67
C GLU A 75 8.64 3.47 -6.55
N VAL A 76 7.73 4.23 -5.92
CA VAL A 76 7.94 5.65 -5.60
C VAL A 76 9.14 5.83 -4.66
N ALA A 77 9.25 5.02 -3.61
CA ALA A 77 10.38 5.06 -2.68
C ALA A 77 11.71 4.75 -3.38
N THR A 78 11.69 3.85 -4.36
CA THR A 78 12.86 3.47 -5.16
C THR A 78 13.27 4.59 -6.11
N TYR A 79 12.30 5.25 -6.74
CA TYR A 79 12.54 6.40 -7.60
C TYR A 79 13.23 7.53 -6.82
N PHE A 80 12.66 7.95 -5.69
CA PHE A 80 13.22 9.02 -4.89
C PHE A 80 14.49 8.63 -4.11
N GLY A 81 14.72 7.33 -3.89
CA GLY A 81 15.94 6.79 -3.28
C GLY A 81 17.06 6.47 -4.27
N GLY A 82 16.93 6.87 -5.55
CA GLY A 82 18.01 6.70 -6.54
C GLY A 82 18.25 5.25 -6.97
N GLY A 83 17.19 4.45 -7.05
CA GLY A 83 17.25 3.04 -7.47
C GLY A 83 17.22 2.03 -6.33
N VAL A 84 17.19 2.50 -5.08
CA VAL A 84 16.96 1.68 -3.88
C VAL A 84 15.80 2.29 -3.10
N ALA A 85 14.88 1.47 -2.60
CA ALA A 85 13.74 1.96 -1.83
C ALA A 85 14.18 2.73 -0.57
N ASP A 86 13.97 4.05 -0.56
CA ASP A 86 14.18 4.91 0.61
C ASP A 86 12.83 5.31 1.24
N TYR A 87 12.33 4.43 2.12
CA TYR A 87 11.10 4.72 2.85
C TYR A 87 11.26 5.89 3.83
N ALA A 88 12.42 6.05 4.47
CA ALA A 88 12.61 7.09 5.46
C ALA A 88 12.57 8.48 4.81
N GLY A 89 13.26 8.66 3.68
CA GLY A 89 13.20 9.88 2.89
C GLY A 89 11.80 10.15 2.34
N LEU A 90 11.13 9.13 1.81
CA LEU A 90 9.77 9.27 1.27
C LEU A 90 8.76 9.70 2.35
N GLN A 91 8.81 9.08 3.53
CA GLN A 91 7.89 9.31 4.65
C GLN A 91 7.95 10.74 5.25
N THR A 92 8.92 11.57 4.84
CA THR A 92 8.95 13.00 5.21
C THR A 92 7.85 13.83 4.53
N TRP A 93 7.24 13.30 3.47
CA TRP A 93 6.18 13.99 2.71
C TRP A 93 5.11 13.05 2.13
N PHE A 94 5.38 11.76 1.96
CA PHE A 94 4.41 10.78 1.50
C PHE A 94 4.46 9.56 2.42
N ARG A 95 3.40 9.34 3.20
CA ARG A 95 3.24 8.17 4.08
C ARG A 95 2.10 7.27 3.59
N PHE A 96 2.36 5.97 3.58
CA PHE A 96 1.38 4.93 3.23
C PHE A 96 1.05 4.07 4.45
N TYR A 97 -0.23 3.73 4.62
CA TYR A 97 -0.75 2.94 5.74
C TYR A 97 -1.60 1.79 5.24
N LEU A 98 -1.20 0.56 5.53
CA LEU A 98 -2.09 -0.58 5.40
C LEU A 98 -2.97 -0.67 6.64
N GLU A 99 -4.29 -0.72 6.44
CA GLU A 99 -5.27 -0.74 7.52
C GLU A 99 -5.76 -2.18 7.74
N PRO A 100 -5.28 -2.88 8.79
CA PRO A 100 -5.57 -4.30 8.94
C PRO A 100 -7.06 -4.58 9.14
N GLY A 101 -7.54 -5.54 8.35
CA GLY A 101 -8.91 -6.02 8.33
C GLY A 101 -9.93 -5.04 7.75
N ASN A 102 -9.57 -3.78 7.48
CA ASN A 102 -10.51 -2.79 6.98
C ASN A 102 -10.96 -3.20 5.57
N GLY A 103 -12.26 -3.02 5.29
CA GLY A 103 -12.80 -3.22 3.95
C GLY A 103 -12.53 -2.01 3.06
N HIS A 104 -13.44 -1.75 2.13
CA HIS A 104 -13.42 -0.53 1.34
C HIS A 104 -13.64 0.71 2.22
N VAL A 105 -12.63 1.59 2.31
CA VAL A 105 -12.65 2.76 3.19
C VAL A 105 -12.85 4.04 2.38
N ALA A 106 -13.91 4.79 2.70
CA ALA A 106 -14.24 6.03 1.99
C ALA A 106 -13.96 7.33 2.77
N SER A 107 -13.76 7.28 4.09
CA SER A 107 -13.58 8.53 4.87
C SER A 107 -12.10 8.87 5.08
N PRO A 108 -11.70 10.12 4.80
CA PRO A 108 -10.32 10.57 4.89
C PRO A 108 -9.86 10.85 6.32
N TYR A 109 -8.55 10.77 6.55
CA TYR A 109 -7.85 11.19 7.76
C TYR A 109 -7.59 12.71 7.75
N LEU A 110 -8.66 13.50 7.62
CA LEU A 110 -8.56 14.95 7.45
C LEU A 110 -7.86 15.64 8.64
N PRO A 111 -8.14 15.30 9.92
CA PRO A 111 -7.43 15.92 11.04
C PRO A 111 -5.92 15.66 11.01
N ASP A 112 -5.50 14.43 10.70
CA ASP A 112 -4.08 14.07 10.57
C ASP A 112 -3.41 14.81 9.40
N MET A 113 -4.12 14.97 8.29
CA MET A 113 -3.64 15.75 7.14
C MET A 113 -3.45 17.23 7.51
N ILE A 114 -4.44 17.83 8.18
CA ILE A 114 -4.36 19.23 8.64
C ILE A 114 -3.18 19.40 9.61
N ALA A 115 -3.03 18.50 10.58
CA ALA A 115 -1.91 18.54 11.53
C ALA A 115 -0.55 18.45 10.83
N TRP A 116 -0.43 17.62 9.79
CA TRP A 116 0.82 17.50 9.04
C TRP A 116 1.11 18.73 8.19
N VAL A 117 0.12 19.24 7.47
CA VAL A 117 0.29 20.39 6.56
C VAL A 117 0.51 21.68 7.34
N GLU A 118 -0.28 21.93 8.38
CA GLU A 118 -0.28 23.22 9.09
C GLU A 118 0.72 23.26 10.26
N ASN A 119 0.96 22.13 10.92
CA ASN A 119 1.78 22.08 12.14
C ASN A 119 3.05 21.23 11.98
N GLY A 120 3.28 20.63 10.80
CA GLY A 120 4.41 19.73 10.57
C GLY A 120 4.33 18.42 11.34
N VAL A 121 3.18 18.08 11.92
CA VAL A 121 2.98 16.88 12.74
C VAL A 121 2.48 15.76 11.84
N ALA A 122 3.42 14.97 11.32
CA ALA A 122 3.08 13.82 10.49
C ALA A 122 2.54 12.66 11.34
N PRO A 123 1.51 11.93 10.89
CA PRO A 123 0.90 10.87 11.70
C PRO A 123 1.83 9.66 11.83
N ASP A 124 2.28 9.33 13.03
CA ASP A 124 3.10 8.13 13.26
C ASP A 124 2.28 6.83 13.32
N ARG A 125 0.96 6.96 13.37
CA ARG A 125 -0.04 5.91 13.22
C ARG A 125 -1.38 6.55 12.85
N LEU A 126 -2.22 5.80 12.16
CA LEU A 126 -3.61 6.16 11.92
C LEU A 126 -4.52 5.22 12.70
N THR A 127 -5.62 5.73 13.23
CA THR A 127 -6.56 4.95 14.03
C THR A 127 -7.98 5.14 13.56
N ARG A 128 -8.67 4.02 13.31
CA ARG A 128 -10.11 3.98 13.08
C ARG A 128 -10.80 3.21 14.20
N THR A 129 -11.93 3.73 14.68
CA THR A 129 -12.72 3.13 15.77
C THR A 129 -14.02 2.48 15.30
N THR A 130 -14.41 2.69 14.03
CA THR A 130 -15.57 2.02 13.43
C THR A 130 -15.30 0.51 13.36
N ASN A 131 -16.11 -0.28 14.08
CA ASN A 131 -16.07 -1.75 14.16
C ASN A 131 -14.80 -2.31 14.82
N GLY A 132 -14.42 -1.74 15.96
CA GLY A 132 -13.22 -2.10 16.73
C GLY A 132 -12.03 -1.22 16.39
N LEU A 133 -10.93 -1.35 17.15
CA LEU A 133 -9.70 -0.64 16.83
C LEU A 133 -9.10 -1.20 15.56
N ARG A 134 -8.73 -0.28 14.67
CA ARG A 134 -7.90 -0.57 13.51
C ARG A 134 -6.78 0.45 13.50
N LEU A 135 -5.64 0.03 14.03
CA LEU A 135 -4.41 0.81 14.06
C LEU A 135 -3.59 0.47 12.82
N ALA A 136 -3.24 1.49 12.06
CA ALA A 136 -2.41 1.37 10.87
C ALA A 136 -1.07 2.08 11.11
N CYS A 137 0.01 1.43 10.67
CA CYS A 137 1.38 1.90 10.84
C CYS A 137 1.96 2.37 9.50
N PRO A 138 2.92 3.32 9.53
CA PRO A 138 3.58 3.77 8.31
C PRO A 138 4.37 2.61 7.70
N TYR A 139 4.07 2.29 6.45
CA TYR A 139 4.70 1.21 5.70
C TYR A 139 6.22 1.41 5.61
N PRO A 140 7.06 0.37 5.88
CA PRO A 140 6.71 -1.05 5.92
C PRO A 140 6.41 -1.60 7.31
N GLN A 141 6.23 -0.76 8.33
CA GLN A 141 5.86 -1.22 9.66
C GLN A 141 4.42 -1.73 9.67
N TYR A 142 4.11 -2.58 10.64
CA TYR A 142 2.76 -3.07 10.91
C TYR A 142 2.47 -3.02 12.42
N ALA A 143 1.19 -3.11 12.77
CA ALA A 143 0.76 -3.11 14.16
C ALA A 143 1.11 -4.46 14.82
N GLN A 144 1.88 -4.41 15.90
CA GLN A 144 2.27 -5.56 16.71
C GLN A 144 1.57 -5.51 18.06
N TYR A 145 0.85 -6.57 18.42
CA TYR A 145 0.23 -6.68 19.74
C TYR A 145 1.32 -6.83 20.81
N THR A 146 1.34 -5.90 21.75
CA THR A 146 2.28 -5.84 22.89
C THR A 146 1.56 -5.76 24.23
N GLY A 147 0.23 -5.84 24.22
CA GLY A 147 -0.60 -5.90 25.43
C GLY A 147 -0.44 -7.21 26.21
N PRO A 148 -1.05 -7.31 27.40
CA PRO A 148 -1.01 -8.51 28.22
C PRO A 148 -1.68 -9.71 27.53
N ALA A 149 -1.33 -10.93 27.92
CA ALA A 149 -2.02 -12.12 27.44
C ALA A 149 -3.52 -12.05 27.77
N GLY A 150 -4.39 -12.20 26.77
CA GLY A 150 -5.84 -12.02 26.92
C GLY A 150 -6.31 -10.56 27.07
N GLY A 151 -5.42 -9.58 26.88
CA GLY A 151 -5.77 -8.16 26.86
C GLY A 151 -6.63 -7.77 25.66
N SER A 152 -7.17 -6.56 25.72
CA SER A 152 -8.08 -6.05 24.69
C SER A 152 -7.37 -5.87 23.34
N THR A 153 -7.86 -6.53 22.30
CA THR A 153 -7.43 -6.33 20.90
C THR A 153 -8.06 -5.08 20.27
N THR A 154 -8.93 -4.39 20.99
CA THR A 154 -9.56 -3.14 20.56
C THR A 154 -8.99 -1.89 21.25
N ASP A 155 -7.94 -2.04 22.06
CA ASP A 155 -7.27 -0.93 22.73
C ASP A 155 -5.95 -0.57 22.02
N PRO A 156 -5.80 0.65 21.46
CA PRO A 156 -4.59 1.04 20.74
C PRO A 156 -3.36 1.11 21.61
N ALA A 157 -3.51 1.19 22.93
CA ALA A 157 -2.39 1.11 23.87
C ALA A 157 -1.72 -0.27 23.88
N ASN A 158 -2.43 -1.32 23.45
CA ASN A 158 -1.91 -2.69 23.37
C ASN A 158 -1.16 -2.97 22.05
N PHE A 159 -0.93 -1.96 21.21
CA PHE A 159 -0.24 -2.12 19.93
C PHE A 159 0.88 -1.11 19.76
N THR A 160 1.98 -1.56 19.16
CA THR A 160 3.10 -0.71 18.72
C THR A 160 3.36 -0.91 17.23
N CYS A 161 3.84 0.14 16.57
CA CYS A 161 4.30 0.02 15.19
C CYS A 161 5.73 -0.52 15.15
N GLY A 162 5.95 -1.57 14.36
CA GLY A 162 7.25 -2.20 14.24
C GLY A 162 7.32 -3.23 13.13
N GLY A 163 8.42 -3.97 13.10
CA GLY A 163 8.70 -4.97 12.07
C GLY A 163 8.87 -4.38 10.68
N ASN A 164 8.89 -5.25 9.68
CA ASN A 164 9.08 -4.86 8.28
C ASN A 164 8.39 -5.85 7.33
N LEU A 165 7.29 -5.40 6.71
CA LEU A 165 6.49 -6.14 5.75
C LEU A 165 7.23 -6.50 4.47
N GLU A 166 8.32 -5.82 4.13
CA GLU A 166 9.18 -6.18 3.00
C GLU A 166 9.92 -7.50 3.23
N SER A 167 10.26 -7.77 4.48
CA SER A 167 10.98 -8.99 4.89
C SER A 167 10.05 -10.08 5.45
N ASN A 168 8.81 -9.73 5.79
CA ASN A 168 7.85 -10.63 6.41
C ASN A 168 6.43 -10.36 5.90
N VAL A 169 6.18 -10.76 4.65
CA VAL A 169 4.88 -10.59 3.98
C VAL A 169 3.75 -11.39 4.64
N THR A 170 4.08 -12.45 5.40
CA THR A 170 3.11 -13.24 6.16
C THR A 170 2.49 -12.50 7.34
N ALA A 171 3.06 -11.37 7.77
CA ALA A 171 2.50 -10.55 8.86
C ALA A 171 1.24 -9.76 8.46
N LEU A 172 0.83 -9.81 7.18
CA LEU A 172 -0.43 -9.23 6.67
C LEU A 172 -1.59 -10.23 6.58
N CYS A 173 -1.31 -11.54 6.76
CA CYS A 173 -2.26 -12.63 6.61
C CYS A 173 -2.89 -13.04 7.94
#